data_AF-X7EDT2-F1
#
_entry.id   AF-X7EDT2-F1
#
_cell.length_a   1.000
_cell.length_b   1.000
_cell.length_c   1.000
_cell.angle_alpha   90.00
_cell.angle_beta   90.00
_cell.angle_gamma   90.00
#
_symmetry.space_group_name_H-M   'P 1'
#
loop_
_entity.id
_entity.type
_entity.pdbx_description
1 polymer ?
#
loop_
_entity_poly.entity_id
_entity_poly.type
_entity_poly.pdbx_seq_one_letter_code
_entity_poly.pdbx_strand_id
1 'polypeptide(L)'
;MRLYAVLRGDLIMSEGKSNAQAGHAYVDALLLSLTDPDPEIRARAEAYAALRPGTKICLDGGGHARLERLADRFEATGIPCARIVDQGHVEPPHFDGSPVLTALGVGPFLKSDTPRALRRLSMWRGGARGRCAMS
;
A
#
# COMPACT_ATOMS: atom_id res chain seq x y z
N MET A 1 -5.04 -6.19 14.68
CA MET A 1 -4.06 -5.30 14.02
C MET A 1 -4.35 -5.25 12.53
N ARG A 2 -3.82 -4.27 11.80
CA ARG A 2 -4.17 -3.97 10.41
C ARG A 2 -2.94 -3.69 9.57
N LEU A 3 -2.92 -4.25 8.37
CA LEU A 3 -1.91 -3.99 7.35
C LEU A 3 -2.58 -3.30 6.16
N TYR A 4 -1.89 -2.32 5.57
CA TYR A 4 -2.49 -1.46 4.57
C TYR A 4 -1.75 -1.56 3.24
N ALA A 5 -2.53 -1.62 2.16
CA ALA A 5 -2.08 -1.36 0.81
C ALA A 5 -2.73 -0.05 0.36
N VAL A 6 -1.94 0.88 -0.16
CA VAL A 6 -2.39 2.16 -0.70
C VAL A 6 -2.11 2.15 -2.19
N LEU A 7 -3.12 1.83 -2.98
CA LEU A 7 -2.98 1.71 -4.43
C LEU A 7 -3.01 3.09 -5.11
N ARG A 8 -2.25 3.20 -6.19
CA ARG A 8 -2.24 4.38 -7.05
C ARG A 8 -3.52 4.40 -7.89
N GLY A 9 -4.43 5.27 -7.48
CA GLY A 9 -5.78 5.35 -8.01
C GLY A 9 -5.89 6.02 -9.37
N ASP A 10 -4.96 6.85 -9.83
CA ASP A 10 -5.04 7.44 -11.19
C ASP A 10 -4.66 6.45 -12.31
N LEU A 11 -4.05 5.31 -11.98
CA LEU A 11 -3.66 4.29 -12.97
C LEU A 11 -4.85 3.41 -13.36
N ILE A 12 -5.01 3.21 -14.67
CA ILE A 12 -5.88 2.16 -15.19
C ILE A 12 -5.18 0.81 -14.99
N MET A 13 -5.48 0.15 -13.87
CA MET A 13 -5.09 -1.24 -13.62
C MET A 13 -6.29 -2.16 -13.83
N SER A 14 -6.06 -3.35 -14.41
CA SER A 14 -7.02 -4.45 -14.36
C SER A 14 -7.27 -4.90 -12.91
N GLU A 15 -8.34 -5.66 -12.68
CA GLU A 15 -8.63 -6.21 -11.35
C GLU A 15 -7.49 -7.12 -10.88
N GLY A 16 -7.04 -8.02 -11.75
CA GLY A 16 -5.91 -8.91 -11.48
C GLY A 16 -4.64 -8.15 -11.13
N LYS A 17 -4.30 -7.10 -11.90
CA LYS A 17 -3.13 -6.26 -11.61
C LYS A 17 -3.27 -5.55 -10.27
N SER A 18 -4.42 -4.93 -9.99
CA SER A 18 -4.67 -4.23 -8.72
C SER A 18 -4.55 -5.18 -7.51
N ASN A 19 -5.06 -6.41 -7.63
CA ASN A 19 -4.96 -7.44 -6.60
C ASN A 19 -3.51 -7.89 -6.38
N ALA A 20 -2.75 -8.07 -7.47
CA ALA A 20 -1.32 -8.40 -7.39
C ALA A 20 -0.52 -7.29 -6.70
N GLN A 21 -0.71 -6.02 -7.08
CA GLN A 21 -0.02 -4.89 -6.47
C GLN A 21 -0.37 -4.71 -4.99
N ALA A 22 -1.64 -4.95 -4.61
CA ALA A 22 -2.03 -4.96 -3.21
C ALA A 22 -1.38 -6.13 -2.45
N GLY A 23 -1.31 -7.31 -3.07
CA GLY A 23 -0.60 -8.49 -2.55
C GLY A 23 0.87 -8.18 -2.24
N HIS A 24 1.60 -7.62 -3.21
CA HIS A 24 2.98 -7.16 -3.02
C HIS A 24 3.09 -6.14 -1.88
N ALA A 25 2.22 -5.12 -1.86
CA ALA A 25 2.21 -4.11 -0.81
C ALA A 25 2.03 -4.71 0.60
N TYR A 26 1.12 -5.68 0.77
CA TYR A 26 0.95 -6.35 2.05
C TYR A 26 2.18 -7.18 2.45
N VAL A 27 2.70 -7.98 1.53
CA VAL A 27 3.83 -8.86 1.82
C VAL A 27 5.06 -8.03 2.17
N ASP A 28 5.41 -7.06 1.33
CA ASP A 28 6.62 -6.26 1.51
C ASP A 28 6.56 -5.38 2.75
N ALA A 29 5.40 -4.83 3.10
CA ALA A 29 5.23 -4.08 4.35
C ALA A 29 5.45 -4.96 5.59
N LEU A 30 4.92 -6.19 5.57
CA LEU A 30 5.11 -7.13 6.67
C LEU A 30 6.57 -7.57 6.77
N LEU A 31 7.20 -7.93 5.65
CA LEU A 31 8.60 -8.34 5.61
C LEU A 31 9.53 -7.22 6.08
N LEU A 32 9.31 -5.99 5.59
CA LEU A 32 10.05 -4.80 6.02
C LEU A 32 9.91 -4.58 7.54
N SER A 33 8.70 -4.73 8.08
CA SER A 33 8.47 -4.55 9.52
C SER A 33 9.03 -5.70 10.38
N LEU A 34 9.09 -6.92 9.85
CA LEU A 34 9.69 -8.08 10.54
C LEU A 34 11.22 -7.97 10.63
N THR A 35 11.85 -7.29 9.67
CA THR A 35 13.30 -7.06 9.63
C THR A 35 13.72 -5.68 10.13
N ASP A 36 12.78 -4.89 10.67
CA ASP A 36 13.03 -3.54 11.14
C ASP A 36 14.05 -3.52 12.30
N PRO A 37 14.99 -2.56 12.35
CA PRO A 37 15.90 -2.44 13.49
C PRO A 37 15.18 -2.13 14.81
N ASP A 38 14.03 -1.46 14.78
CA ASP A 38 13.25 -1.13 15.98
C ASP A 38 12.53 -2.38 16.52
N PRO A 39 12.84 -2.83 17.75
CA PRO A 39 12.23 -4.01 18.35
C PRO A 39 10.71 -3.86 18.57
N GLU A 40 10.18 -2.64 18.78
CA GLU A 40 8.74 -2.44 18.93
C GLU A 40 8.00 -2.65 17.60
N ILE A 41 8.58 -2.20 16.50
CA ILE A 41 8.05 -2.42 15.16
C ILE A 41 8.05 -3.91 14.84
N ARG A 42 9.17 -4.61 15.10
CA ARG A 42 9.24 -6.07 14.90
C ARG A 42 8.23 -6.83 15.74
N ALA A 43 8.12 -6.52 17.04
CA ALA A 43 7.16 -7.19 17.93
C ALA A 43 5.71 -7.00 17.44
N ARG A 44 5.37 -5.83 16.91
CA ARG A 44 4.06 -5.59 16.27
C ARG A 44 3.88 -6.43 15.00
N ALA A 45 4.91 -6.56 14.18
CA ALA A 45 4.87 -7.37 12.97
C ALA A 45 4.69 -8.87 13.30
N GLU A 46 5.41 -9.40 14.28
CA GLU A 46 5.28 -10.76 14.80
C GLU A 46 3.88 -11.01 15.37
N ALA A 47 3.36 -10.10 16.19
CA ALA A 47 2.01 -10.18 16.73
C ALA A 47 0.95 -10.20 15.63
N TYR A 48 1.11 -9.39 14.57
CA TYR A 48 0.21 -9.43 13.41
C TYR A 48 0.31 -10.77 12.66
N ALA A 49 1.51 -11.31 12.45
CA ALA A 49 1.73 -12.58 11.77
C ALA A 49 1.06 -13.77 12.52
N ALA A 50 0.94 -13.68 13.84
CA ALA A 50 0.26 -14.68 14.68
C ALA A 50 -1.28 -14.68 14.56
N LEU A 51 -1.92 -13.58 14.13
CA LEU A 51 -3.39 -13.40 14.14
C LEU A 51 -4.20 -14.23 13.12
N ARG A 52 -3.57 -15.06 12.30
CA ARG A 52 -4.12 -15.83 11.15
C ARG A 52 -5.67 -15.89 11.06
N PRO A 53 -6.33 -15.08 10.18
CA PRO A 53 -5.77 -14.01 9.35
C PRO A 53 -5.72 -12.66 10.08
N GLY A 54 -4.61 -11.94 9.93
CA GLY A 54 -4.57 -10.50 10.20
C GLY A 54 -5.41 -9.69 9.19
N THR A 55 -6.01 -8.58 9.66
CA THR A 55 -6.84 -7.70 8.83
C THR A 55 -6.00 -6.93 7.80
N LYS A 56 -6.41 -6.99 6.53
CA LYS A 56 -5.80 -6.23 5.43
C LYS A 56 -6.78 -5.19 4.89
N ILE A 57 -6.30 -3.98 4.64
CA ILE A 57 -7.13 -2.87 4.18
C ILE A 57 -6.52 -2.24 2.93
N CYS A 58 -7.29 -2.21 1.85
CA CYS A 58 -6.90 -1.59 0.59
C CYS A 58 -7.49 -0.19 0.49
N LEU A 59 -6.64 0.82 0.25
CA LEU A 59 -6.98 2.24 0.22
C LEU A 59 -6.62 2.87 -1.14
N ASP A 60 -7.35 3.91 -1.50
CA ASP A 60 -7.04 4.75 -2.65
C ASP A 60 -6.06 5.87 -2.26
N GLY A 61 -4.82 5.75 -2.70
CA GLY A 61 -3.76 6.74 -2.49
C GLY A 61 -3.82 7.91 -3.47
N GLY A 62 -4.55 7.74 -4.56
CA GLY A 62 -4.70 8.75 -5.59
C GLY A 62 -3.58 8.79 -6.62
N GLY A 63 -3.05 9.97 -6.92
CA GLY A 63 -2.04 10.15 -7.98
C GLY A 63 -0.60 9.97 -7.50
N HIS A 64 0.34 9.87 -8.45
CA HIS A 64 1.79 9.70 -8.18
C HIS A 64 2.31 10.61 -7.06
N ALA A 65 2.16 11.92 -7.24
CA ALA A 65 2.71 12.91 -6.32
C ALA A 65 2.12 12.80 -4.90
N ARG A 66 0.91 12.26 -4.77
CA ARG A 66 0.30 12.02 -3.44
C ARG A 66 0.87 10.77 -2.79
N LEU A 67 1.13 9.71 -3.55
CA LEU A 67 1.81 8.52 -3.04
C LEU A 67 3.23 8.86 -2.60
N GLU A 68 4.01 9.59 -3.40
CA GLU A 68 5.36 9.99 -3.00
C GLU A 68 5.34 10.80 -1.70
N ARG A 69 4.48 11.83 -1.59
CA ARG A 69 4.33 12.60 -0.34
C ARG A 69 3.88 11.75 0.85
N LEU A 70 3.13 10.67 0.64
CA LEU A 70 2.75 9.75 1.70
C LEU A 70 3.95 8.91 2.15
N ALA A 71 4.71 8.38 1.20
CA ALA A 71 5.90 7.58 1.47
C ALA A 71 6.97 8.40 2.20
N ASP A 72 7.28 9.60 1.71
CA ASP A 72 8.23 10.54 2.34
C ASP A 72 7.80 10.89 3.76
N ARG A 73 6.49 11.08 3.97
CA ARG A 73 5.95 11.35 5.30
C ARG A 73 6.12 10.16 6.23
N PHE A 74 5.87 8.94 5.78
CA PHE A 74 6.03 7.76 6.62
C PHE A 74 7.49 7.55 7.00
N GLU A 75 8.39 7.67 6.02
CA GLU A 75 9.83 7.62 6.21
C GLU A 75 10.32 8.66 7.22
N ALA A 76 9.91 9.92 7.07
CA ALA A 76 10.24 11.00 8.00
C ALA A 76 9.69 10.80 9.43
N THR A 77 8.75 9.87 9.61
CA THR A 77 8.16 9.53 10.92
C THR A 77 8.58 8.16 11.45
N GLY A 78 9.54 7.50 10.79
CA GLY A 78 10.00 6.16 11.19
C GLY A 78 8.94 5.07 11.00
N ILE A 79 7.95 5.30 10.12
CA ILE A 79 6.93 4.31 9.82
C ILE A 79 7.40 3.47 8.62
N PRO A 80 7.49 2.13 8.75
CA PRO A 80 7.85 1.26 7.64
C PRO A 80 6.88 1.42 6.48
N CYS A 81 7.42 1.73 5.30
CA CYS A 81 6.66 1.91 4.08
C CYS A 81 7.39 1.29 2.89
N ALA A 82 6.78 0.28 2.28
CA ALA A 82 7.28 -0.34 1.06
C ALA A 82 6.72 0.39 -0.17
N ARG A 83 7.57 0.81 -1.10
CA ARG A 83 7.18 1.35 -2.41
C ARG A 83 7.11 0.19 -3.41
N ILE A 84 5.94 -0.03 -4.01
CA ILE A 84 5.76 -1.08 -5.02
C ILE A 84 5.87 -0.45 -6.40
N VAL A 85 6.90 -0.86 -7.14
CA VAL A 85 7.20 -0.36 -8.48
C VAL A 85 7.01 -1.48 -9.47
N ASP A 86 6.11 -1.30 -10.43
CA ASP A 86 5.94 -2.20 -11.56
C ASP A 86 6.95 -1.82 -12.66
N GLN A 87 7.69 -2.79 -13.17
CA GLN A 87 8.69 -2.59 -14.22
C GLN A 87 8.71 -3.78 -15.18
N GLY A 88 8.97 -3.53 -16.47
CA GLY A 88 9.15 -4.59 -17.47
C GLY A 88 7.86 -5.23 -18.00
N HIS A 89 6.69 -4.84 -17.49
CA HIS A 89 5.39 -5.23 -18.04
C HIS A 89 4.82 -4.12 -18.92
N VAL A 90 4.39 -4.48 -20.12
CA VAL A 90 3.76 -3.56 -21.08
C VAL A 90 2.24 -3.82 -21.08
N GLU A 91 1.48 -2.84 -20.59
CA GLU A 91 0.01 -2.78 -20.58
C GLU A 91 -0.40 -1.34 -20.96
N PRO A 92 -0.50 -1.03 -22.26
CA PRO A 92 -0.79 0.33 -22.73
C PRO A 92 -2.18 0.82 -22.27
N PRO A 93 -2.37 2.13 -22.01
CA PRO A 93 -1.43 3.23 -22.28
C PRO A 93 -0.53 3.61 -21.08
N HIS A 94 -0.68 2.97 -19.92
CA HIS A 94 -0.03 3.43 -18.68
C HIS A 94 1.19 2.60 -18.26
N PHE A 95 1.42 1.45 -18.88
CA PHE A 95 2.58 0.63 -18.64
C PHE A 95 3.29 0.41 -19.99
N ASP A 96 4.37 1.14 -20.22
CA ASP A 96 5.24 1.04 -21.39
C ASP A 96 6.55 0.29 -21.08
N GLY A 97 6.62 -0.35 -19.91
CA GLY A 97 7.81 -1.01 -19.38
C GLY A 97 8.70 -0.12 -18.50
N SER A 98 8.46 1.20 -18.45
CA SER A 98 9.13 2.09 -17.50
C SER A 98 8.72 1.80 -16.05
N PRO A 99 9.58 2.11 -15.05
CA PRO A 99 9.23 1.92 -13.65
C PRO A 99 8.06 2.82 -13.23
N VAL A 100 6.96 2.22 -12.78
CA VAL A 100 5.77 2.93 -12.31
C VAL A 100 5.50 2.60 -10.85
N LEU A 101 5.52 3.60 -9.97
CA LEU A 101 5.01 3.43 -8.60
C LEU A 101 3.51 3.14 -8.65
N THR A 102 3.12 1.94 -8.25
CA THR A 102 1.74 1.42 -8.30
C THR A 102 1.06 1.36 -6.94
N ALA A 103 1.83 1.19 -5.86
CA ALA A 103 1.27 1.06 -4.52
C ALA A 103 2.27 1.41 -3.42
N LEU A 104 1.75 1.63 -2.21
CA LEU A 104 2.52 1.59 -0.97
C LEU A 104 1.99 0.49 -0.05
N GLY A 105 2.91 -0.23 0.58
CA GLY A 105 2.63 -1.10 1.73
C GLY A 105 2.95 -0.37 3.03
N VAL A 106 2.07 -0.42 4.04
CA VAL A 106 2.29 0.26 5.33
C VAL A 106 1.74 -0.55 6.51
N GLY A 107 2.49 -0.58 7.61
CA GLY A 107 2.12 -1.23 8.87
C GLY A 107 2.82 -2.58 9.06
N PRO A 108 2.39 -3.40 10.03
CA PRO A 108 1.06 -3.40 10.64
C PRO A 108 0.88 -2.44 11.83
N PHE A 109 -0.37 -2.03 12.07
CA PHE A 109 -0.74 -1.14 13.18
C PHE A 109 -1.85 -1.71 14.07
N LEU A 110 -1.92 -1.28 15.32
CA LEU A 110 -3.17 -1.33 16.08
C LEU A 110 -4.21 -0.39 15.44
N LYS A 111 -5.49 -0.65 15.71
CA LYS A 111 -6.59 0.20 15.21
C LYS A 111 -6.47 1.63 15.77
N SER A 112 -6.11 1.77 17.04
CA SER A 112 -5.88 3.05 17.72
C SER A 112 -4.72 3.83 17.10
N ASP A 113 -3.68 3.12 16.65
CA ASP A 113 -2.40 3.71 16.27
C ASP A 113 -2.31 3.96 14.76
N THR A 114 -3.40 3.75 14.03
CA THR A 114 -3.41 3.95 12.58
C THR A 114 -3.08 5.42 12.25
N PRO A 115 -2.02 5.68 11.47
CA PRO A 115 -1.61 7.03 11.09
C PRO A 115 -2.77 7.86 10.54
N ARG A 116 -2.85 9.13 10.95
CA ARG A 116 -3.91 10.06 10.49
C ARG A 116 -3.95 10.18 8.96
N ALA A 117 -2.78 10.05 8.31
CA ALA A 117 -2.67 10.06 6.86
C ALA A 117 -3.48 8.93 6.20
N LEU A 118 -3.41 7.70 6.74
CA LEU A 118 -4.17 6.55 6.25
C LEU A 118 -5.68 6.67 6.53
N ARG A 119 -6.05 7.16 7.72
CA ARG A 119 -7.47 7.34 8.12
C ARG A 119 -8.25 8.31 7.22
N ARG A 120 -7.56 9.17 6.47
CA ARG A 120 -8.15 10.15 5.55
C ARG A 120 -8.28 9.63 4.11
N LEU A 121 -7.82 8.41 3.83
CA LEU A 121 -7.97 7.79 2.52
C LEU A 121 -9.29 7.03 2.47
N SER A 122 -9.90 7.00 1.29
CA SER A 122 -11.06 6.17 1.02
C SER A 122 -10.65 4.72 0.77
N MET A 123 -11.58 3.79 1.02
CA MET A 123 -11.43 2.40 0.59
C MET A 123 -11.21 2.34 -0.93
N TRP A 124 -10.34 1.43 -1.36
CA TRP A 124 -10.17 1.13 -2.78
C TRP A 124 -11.47 0.58 -3.38
N ARG A 125 -11.84 1.08 -4.56
CA ARG A 125 -13.02 0.63 -5.32
C ARG A 125 -12.69 0.19 -6.75
N GLY A 126 -11.41 0.17 -7.13
CA GLY A 126 -10.93 -0.11 -8.49
C GLY A 126 -10.04 1.02 -9.06
N GLY A 127 -9.18 0.69 -10.03
CA GLY A 127 -8.20 1.62 -10.62
C GLY A 127 -8.79 2.59 -11.63
N ALA A 128 -8.12 3.74 -11.83
CA ALA A 128 -8.70 5.03 -12.22
C ALA A 128 -9.85 5.42 -11.29
N ARG A 129 -9.54 5.44 -9.98
CA ARG A 129 -10.38 5.76 -8.81
C ARG A 129 -11.85 5.38 -9.01
N GLY A 130 -12.07 4.11 -9.33
CA GLY A 130 -13.33 3.57 -9.79
C GLY A 130 -13.77 4.19 -11.11
N ARG A 131 -13.48 3.56 -12.26
CA ARG A 131 -14.00 3.94 -13.60
C ARG A 131 -15.52 4.00 -13.75
N CYS A 132 -16.26 3.93 -12.66
CA CYS A 132 -17.34 4.86 -12.40
C CYS A 132 -17.65 4.86 -10.90
N ALA A 133 -17.88 6.02 -10.31
CA ALA A 133 -18.91 6.09 -9.28
C ALA A 133 -20.30 6.37 -9.94
N MET A 134 -20.38 6.44 -11.29
CA MET A 134 -21.40 7.18 -12.06
C MET A 134 -21.69 6.66 -13.50
N SER A 135 -21.75 5.35 -13.75
CA SER A 135 -22.32 4.78 -14.99
C SER A 135 -22.87 3.41 -14.71
#